data_AF-A0AAW6JLB7-F1
#
_entry.id   AF-A0AAW6JLB7-F1
#
_cell.length_a   1.000
_cell.length_b   1.000
_cell.length_c   1.000
_cell.angle_alpha   90.00
_cell.angle_beta   90.00
_cell.angle_gamma   90.00
#
_symmetry.space_group_name_H-M   'P 1'
#
loop_
_entity.id
_entity.type
_entity.pdbx_description
1 polymer ?
#
loop_
_entity_poly.entity_id
_entity_poly.type
_entity_poly.pdbx_seq_one_letter_code
_entity_poly.pdbx_strand_id
1 'polypeptide(L)'
;MSDLTSIEKAKLEKLLEMESGYVLDFSNRTFQEFILESVKLDIYDEKYNYQSGSKANRLRAFWKEEANNIVGVLIENLLEYCNTKNLINNQIVNLKYQELFNECQNISKRLKKGIINNFEKEAINKYQLSVLQSELLSEFDKFAFLIYKSYLVVCMGFCKDIFTKRL
;
A
#
# COMPACT_ATOMS: atom_id res chain seq x y z
N MET A 1 15.12 -18.72 4.16
CA MET A 1 13.76 -19.09 4.61
C MET A 1 13.01 -17.88 5.12
N SER A 2 11.77 -17.69 4.66
CA SER A 2 10.88 -16.68 5.21
C SER A 2 10.17 -17.15 6.48
N ASP A 3 9.88 -16.23 7.38
CA ASP A 3 9.15 -16.45 8.62
C ASP A 3 7.62 -16.36 8.45
N LEU A 4 7.12 -16.81 7.29
CA LEU A 4 5.69 -16.96 7.04
C LEU A 4 5.09 -18.06 7.93
N THR A 5 4.10 -17.69 8.73
CA THR A 5 3.31 -18.62 9.53
C THR A 5 2.35 -19.44 8.66
N SER A 6 1.88 -20.57 9.16
CA SER A 6 0.91 -21.42 8.43
C SER A 6 -0.40 -20.69 8.12
N ILE A 7 -0.84 -19.79 9.00
CA ILE A 7 -2.06 -18.98 8.81
C ILE A 7 -1.85 -17.96 7.68
N GLU A 8 -0.70 -17.27 7.66
CA GLU A 8 -0.37 -16.33 6.58
C GLU A 8 -0.25 -17.04 5.23
N LYS A 9 0.36 -18.24 5.20
CA LYS A 9 0.41 -19.08 4.00
C LYS A 9 -1.00 -19.44 3.51
N ALA A 10 -1.90 -19.84 4.40
CA ALA A 10 -3.28 -20.17 4.02
C ALA A 10 -4.01 -18.97 3.39
N LYS A 11 -3.82 -17.75 3.93
CA LYS A 11 -4.38 -16.51 3.37
C LYS A 11 -3.84 -16.22 1.97
N LEU A 12 -2.52 -16.32 1.80
CA LEU A 12 -1.86 -16.13 0.51
C LEU A 12 -2.30 -17.18 -0.51
N GLU A 13 -2.31 -18.46 -0.13
CA GLU A 13 -2.75 -19.54 -1.01
C GLU A 13 -4.20 -19.38 -1.45
N LYS A 14 -5.08 -18.89 -0.55
CA LYS A 14 -6.46 -18.61 -0.91
C LYS A 14 -6.57 -17.47 -1.91
N LEU A 15 -5.84 -16.38 -1.68
CA LEU A 15 -5.89 -15.19 -2.53
C LEU A 15 -5.23 -15.41 -3.90
N LEU A 16 -4.19 -16.25 -3.96
CA LEU A 16 -3.45 -16.59 -5.17
C LEU A 16 -4.01 -17.83 -5.90
N GLU A 17 -5.16 -18.34 -5.46
CA GLU A 17 -5.89 -19.47 -6.09
C GLU A 17 -5.04 -20.76 -6.19
N MET A 18 -4.28 -21.07 -5.14
CA MET A 18 -3.26 -22.14 -5.13
C MET A 18 -3.76 -23.55 -4.78
N GLU A 19 -5.07 -23.72 -4.58
CA GLU A 19 -5.68 -24.97 -4.10
C GLU A 19 -5.47 -26.15 -5.08
N SER A 20 -5.41 -25.87 -6.39
CA SER A 20 -5.30 -26.87 -7.46
C SER A 20 -3.89 -27.06 -8.03
N GLY A 21 -2.88 -26.44 -7.42
CA GLY A 21 -1.51 -26.47 -7.94
C GLY A 21 -1.17 -25.36 -8.95
N TYR A 22 -2.15 -24.52 -9.29
CA TYR A 22 -1.98 -23.33 -10.11
C TYR A 22 -1.63 -22.11 -9.25
N VAL A 23 -1.28 -21.00 -9.90
CA VAL A 23 -1.08 -19.70 -9.25
C VAL A 23 -1.75 -18.70 -10.17
N LEU A 24 -2.89 -18.18 -9.76
CA LEU A 24 -3.73 -17.29 -10.59
C LEU A 24 -3.93 -17.88 -12.01
N ASP A 25 -3.94 -17.04 -13.03
CA ASP A 25 -4.05 -17.38 -14.45
C ASP A 25 -2.70 -17.49 -15.16
N PHE A 26 -1.59 -17.64 -14.42
CA PHE A 26 -0.29 -17.78 -15.05
C PHE A 26 -0.12 -19.13 -15.77
N SER A 27 0.41 -19.08 -16.98
CA SER A 27 1.06 -20.22 -17.62
C SER A 27 2.42 -20.49 -16.96
N ASN A 28 3.04 -21.64 -17.22
CA ASN A 28 4.39 -21.91 -16.69
C ASN A 28 5.40 -20.85 -17.17
N ARG A 29 5.34 -20.49 -18.45
CA ARG A 29 6.22 -19.48 -19.04
C ARG A 29 6.01 -18.10 -18.40
N THR A 30 4.77 -17.63 -18.37
CA THR A 30 4.48 -16.28 -17.83
C THR A 30 4.71 -16.20 -16.32
N PHE A 31 4.55 -17.31 -15.58
CA PHE A 31 4.92 -17.40 -14.17
C PHE A 31 6.43 -17.24 -13.96
N GLN A 32 7.24 -17.94 -14.77
CA GLN A 32 8.70 -17.82 -14.72
C GLN A 32 9.15 -16.40 -15.03
N GLU A 33 8.67 -15.84 -16.14
CA GLU A 33 8.98 -14.48 -16.58
C GLU A 33 8.62 -13.46 -15.50
N PHE A 34 7.43 -13.57 -14.89
CA PHE A 34 6.96 -12.66 -13.84
C PHE A 34 7.85 -12.69 -12.59
N ILE A 35 8.27 -13.88 -12.14
CA ILE A 35 9.14 -14.01 -10.96
C ILE A 35 10.56 -13.52 -11.28
N LEU A 36 11.08 -13.83 -12.47
CA LEU A 36 12.36 -13.33 -12.94
C LEU A 36 12.35 -11.80 -13.02
N GLU A 37 11.27 -11.20 -13.51
CA GLU A 37 11.11 -9.74 -13.54
C GLU A 37 11.11 -9.14 -12.14
N SER A 38 10.30 -9.74 -11.24
CA SER A 38 10.05 -9.25 -9.89
C SER A 38 11.27 -9.31 -8.97
N VAL A 39 11.98 -10.44 -8.96
CA VAL A 39 13.03 -10.72 -7.95
C VAL A 39 14.32 -11.28 -8.56
N LYS A 40 14.42 -11.37 -9.89
CA LYS A 40 15.62 -11.83 -10.62
C LYS A 40 16.04 -13.26 -10.26
N LEU A 41 15.06 -14.12 -9.96
CA LEU A 41 15.26 -15.54 -9.64
C LEU A 41 14.42 -16.41 -10.59
N ASP A 42 14.95 -17.57 -10.95
CA ASP A 42 14.24 -18.53 -11.78
C ASP A 42 13.46 -19.53 -10.91
N ILE A 43 12.12 -19.43 -10.90
CA ILE A 43 11.25 -20.33 -10.13
C ILE A 43 11.31 -21.79 -10.59
N TYR A 44 11.85 -22.05 -11.78
CA TYR A 44 12.03 -23.40 -12.31
C TYR A 44 13.36 -24.05 -11.93
N ASP A 45 14.26 -23.33 -11.25
CA ASP A 45 15.47 -23.91 -10.68
C ASP A 45 15.19 -25.15 -9.82
N GLU A 46 16.14 -26.08 -9.82
CA GLU A 46 16.00 -27.37 -9.13
C GLU A 46 15.78 -27.19 -7.62
N LYS A 47 16.31 -26.12 -7.01
CA LYS A 47 16.09 -25.81 -5.59
C LYS A 47 14.63 -25.56 -5.24
N TYR A 48 13.79 -25.20 -6.21
CA TYR A 48 12.35 -25.00 -6.01
C TYR A 48 11.53 -26.20 -6.49
N ASN A 49 12.17 -27.24 -7.03
CA ASN A 49 11.49 -28.45 -7.49
C ASN A 49 10.97 -29.27 -6.29
N TYR A 50 9.76 -28.95 -5.85
CA TYR A 50 9.13 -29.53 -4.66
C TYR A 50 7.86 -30.32 -5.01
N GLN A 51 7.69 -31.48 -4.38
CA GLN A 51 6.55 -32.39 -4.59
C GLN A 51 6.32 -32.70 -6.08
N SER A 52 5.14 -32.38 -6.62
CA SER A 52 4.79 -32.61 -8.03
C SER A 52 5.41 -31.61 -9.01
N GLY A 53 6.16 -30.61 -8.53
CA GLY A 53 6.75 -29.57 -9.37
C GLY A 53 5.73 -28.57 -9.96
N SER A 54 4.48 -28.57 -9.46
CA SER A 54 3.45 -27.60 -9.84
C SER A 54 3.87 -26.18 -9.48
N LYS A 55 3.27 -25.17 -10.14
CA LYS A 55 3.57 -23.75 -9.87
C LYS A 55 3.36 -23.40 -8.40
N ALA A 56 2.25 -23.86 -7.81
CA ALA A 56 1.98 -23.63 -6.40
C ALA A 56 3.03 -24.29 -5.50
N ASN A 57 3.47 -25.51 -5.82
CA ASN A 57 4.49 -26.21 -5.03
C ASN A 57 5.86 -25.53 -5.15
N ARG A 58 6.20 -25.02 -6.33
CA ARG A 58 7.41 -24.21 -6.53
C ARG A 58 7.33 -22.89 -5.75
N LEU A 59 6.18 -22.22 -5.73
CA LEU A 59 5.99 -21.01 -4.92
C LEU A 59 6.08 -21.29 -3.42
N ARG A 60 5.53 -22.42 -2.95
CA ARG A 60 5.69 -22.87 -1.56
C ARG A 60 7.16 -23.17 -1.23
N ALA A 61 7.92 -23.75 -2.15
CA ALA A 61 9.36 -23.97 -2.00
C ALA A 61 10.10 -22.62 -1.96
N PHE A 62 9.77 -21.69 -2.83
CA PHE A 62 10.31 -20.34 -2.84
C PHE A 62 10.16 -19.64 -1.47
N TRP A 63 8.98 -19.74 -0.85
CA TRP A 63 8.75 -19.21 0.50
C TRP A 63 9.66 -19.86 1.57
N LYS A 64 10.01 -21.13 1.39
CA LYS A 64 10.88 -21.88 2.32
C LYS A 64 12.36 -21.59 2.09
N GLU A 65 12.80 -21.41 0.86
CA GLU A 65 14.22 -21.24 0.56
C GLU A 65 14.65 -19.77 0.73
N GLU A 66 13.87 -18.82 0.23
CA GLU A 66 14.30 -17.44 0.12
C GLU A 66 14.13 -16.61 1.40
N ALA A 67 14.81 -15.46 1.46
CA ALA A 67 14.76 -14.54 2.61
C ALA A 67 13.47 -13.71 2.64
N ASN A 68 13.10 -13.20 3.82
CA ASN A 68 11.88 -12.40 4.04
C ASN A 68 11.72 -11.25 3.04
N ASN A 69 12.77 -10.47 2.80
CA ASN A 69 12.73 -9.34 1.88
C ASN A 69 12.37 -9.78 0.45
N ILE A 70 13.00 -10.84 -0.04
CA ILE A 70 12.75 -11.38 -1.39
C ILE A 70 11.32 -11.90 -1.50
N VAL A 71 10.89 -12.70 -0.52
CA VAL A 71 9.51 -13.24 -0.47
C VAL A 71 8.48 -12.11 -0.35
N GLY A 72 8.77 -11.08 0.44
CA GLY A 72 7.91 -9.91 0.62
C GLY A 72 7.72 -9.10 -0.67
N VAL A 73 8.80 -8.88 -1.44
CA VAL A 73 8.74 -8.23 -2.76
C VAL A 73 7.93 -9.07 -3.74
N LEU A 74 8.19 -10.38 -3.84
CA LEU A 74 7.43 -11.23 -4.74
C LEU A 74 5.93 -11.25 -4.41
N ILE A 75 5.58 -11.36 -3.12
CA ILE A 75 4.17 -11.30 -2.68
C ILE A 75 3.55 -9.96 -3.06
N GLU A 76 4.24 -8.83 -2.84
CA GLU A 76 3.71 -7.51 -3.21
C GLU A 76 3.34 -7.45 -4.70
N ASN A 77 4.26 -7.86 -5.57
CA ASN A 77 4.05 -7.83 -7.01
C ASN A 77 2.89 -8.76 -7.43
N LEU A 78 2.79 -9.95 -6.82
CA LEU A 78 1.65 -10.85 -7.07
C LEU A 78 0.31 -10.23 -6.63
N LEU A 79 0.28 -9.51 -5.51
CA LEU A 79 -0.91 -8.79 -5.06
C LEU A 79 -1.27 -7.63 -5.99
N GLU A 80 -0.28 -6.90 -6.48
CA GLU A 80 -0.48 -5.86 -7.49
C GLU A 80 -1.08 -6.45 -8.77
N TYR A 81 -0.57 -7.60 -9.22
CA TYR A 81 -1.14 -8.33 -10.36
C TYR A 81 -2.60 -8.71 -10.11
N CYS A 82 -2.95 -9.27 -8.93
CA CYS A 82 -4.34 -9.57 -8.58
C CYS A 82 -5.24 -8.33 -8.71
N ASN A 83 -4.79 -7.20 -8.18
CA ASN A 83 -5.57 -5.96 -8.21
C ASN A 83 -5.74 -5.44 -9.64
N THR A 84 -4.65 -5.40 -10.42
CA THR A 84 -4.67 -5.00 -11.83
C THR A 84 -5.59 -5.88 -12.66
N LYS A 85 -5.54 -7.19 -12.46
CA LYS A 85 -6.45 -8.14 -13.12
C LYS A 85 -7.91 -7.85 -12.81
N ASN A 86 -8.25 -7.60 -11.54
CA ASN A 86 -9.62 -7.28 -11.14
C ASN A 86 -10.10 -5.97 -11.78
N LEU A 87 -9.23 -4.95 -11.83
CA LEU A 87 -9.51 -3.66 -12.47
C LEU A 87 -9.75 -3.80 -13.98
N ILE A 88 -8.87 -4.52 -14.69
CA ILE A 88 -9.00 -4.76 -16.14
C ILE A 88 -10.30 -5.50 -16.46
N ASN A 89 -10.66 -6.48 -15.63
CA ASN A 89 -11.86 -7.28 -15.82
C ASN A 89 -13.15 -6.61 -15.30
N ASN A 90 -13.08 -5.36 -14.83
CA ASN A 90 -14.19 -4.64 -14.20
C ASN A 90 -14.90 -5.47 -13.10
N GLN A 91 -14.13 -6.26 -12.35
CA GLN A 91 -14.68 -7.14 -11.33
C GLN A 91 -15.08 -6.34 -10.08
N ILE A 92 -16.33 -6.52 -9.66
CA ILE A 92 -16.80 -6.01 -8.37
C ILE A 92 -16.26 -6.93 -7.28
N VAL A 93 -15.30 -6.43 -6.51
CA VAL A 93 -14.77 -7.13 -5.34
C VAL A 93 -15.67 -6.91 -4.12
N ASN A 94 -15.89 -7.97 -3.35
CA ASN A 94 -16.68 -7.88 -2.12
C ASN A 94 -15.80 -7.52 -0.90
N LEU A 95 -16.43 -7.15 0.21
CA LEU A 95 -15.74 -6.76 1.45
C LEU A 95 -14.80 -7.86 1.98
N LYS A 96 -15.22 -9.12 1.95
CA LYS A 96 -14.39 -10.25 2.42
C LYS A 96 -13.11 -10.41 1.61
N TYR A 97 -13.19 -10.21 0.29
CA TYR A 97 -12.02 -10.22 -0.58
C TYR A 97 -11.08 -9.05 -0.24
N GLN A 98 -11.62 -7.85 -0.05
CA GLN A 98 -10.83 -6.67 0.32
C GLN A 98 -10.14 -6.86 1.67
N GLU A 99 -10.81 -7.43 2.66
CA GLU A 99 -10.22 -7.78 3.96
C GLU A 99 -9.05 -8.74 3.79
N LEU A 100 -9.24 -9.87 3.10
CA LEU A 100 -8.18 -10.84 2.82
C LEU A 100 -7.00 -10.20 2.07
N PHE A 101 -7.29 -9.37 1.07
CA PHE A 101 -6.28 -8.66 0.30
C PHE A 101 -5.45 -7.73 1.18
N ASN A 102 -6.09 -6.95 2.05
CA ASN A 102 -5.43 -6.06 3.00
C ASN A 102 -4.55 -6.83 3.99
N GLU A 103 -5.01 -7.98 4.47
CA GLU A 103 -4.19 -8.85 5.31
C GLU A 103 -2.94 -9.36 4.58
N CYS A 104 -3.07 -9.81 3.33
CA CYS A 104 -1.94 -10.22 2.51
C CYS A 104 -0.95 -9.07 2.22
N GLN A 105 -1.45 -7.85 2.01
CA GLN A 105 -0.59 -6.66 1.90
C GLN A 105 0.19 -6.40 3.19
N ASN A 106 -0.43 -6.58 4.35
CA ASN A 106 0.24 -6.41 5.63
C ASN A 106 1.34 -7.46 5.85
N ILE A 107 1.11 -8.70 5.41
CA ILE A 107 2.12 -9.77 5.42
C ILE A 107 3.32 -9.38 4.56
N SER A 108 3.10 -8.96 3.30
CA SER A 108 4.19 -8.48 2.43
C SER A 108 4.98 -7.33 3.07
N LYS A 109 4.27 -6.31 3.59
CA LYS A 109 4.90 -5.18 4.29
C LYS A 109 5.72 -5.64 5.49
N ARG A 110 5.24 -6.59 6.29
CA ARG A 110 5.96 -7.18 7.43
C ARG A 110 7.26 -7.85 6.98
N LEU A 111 7.21 -8.63 5.90
CA LEU A 111 8.38 -9.33 5.37
C LEU A 111 9.43 -8.38 4.81
N LYS A 112 9.02 -7.31 4.13
CA LYS A 112 9.94 -6.27 3.61
C LYS A 112 10.55 -5.38 4.68
N LYS A 113 9.88 -5.24 5.82
CA LYS A 113 10.26 -4.35 6.93
C LYS A 113 11.59 -4.69 7.62
N GLY A 114 12.27 -5.78 7.24
CA GLY A 114 13.64 -6.08 7.66
C GLY A 114 14.68 -5.03 7.25
N ILE A 115 14.35 -4.05 6.39
CA ILE A 115 15.27 -2.97 5.96
C ILE A 115 14.72 -1.56 6.28
N ILE A 116 13.40 -1.36 6.28
CA ILE A 116 12.77 0.00 6.23
C ILE A 116 12.52 0.62 7.62
N ASN A 117 12.69 -0.13 8.72
CA ASN A 117 11.83 0.12 9.88
C ASN A 117 12.11 1.32 10.79
N ASN A 118 13.26 2.01 10.75
CA ASN A 118 13.46 3.16 11.66
C ASN A 118 13.69 4.49 10.94
N PHE A 119 14.54 4.54 9.90
CA PHE A 119 14.99 5.84 9.36
C PHE A 119 13.98 6.52 8.42
N GLU A 120 13.34 5.78 7.52
CA GLU A 120 12.45 6.39 6.51
C GLU A 120 11.08 6.75 7.09
N LYS A 121 10.57 5.95 8.04
CA LYS A 121 9.28 6.22 8.68
C LYS A 121 9.30 7.49 9.53
N GLU A 122 10.37 7.74 10.25
CA GLU A 122 10.53 8.99 11.01
C GLU A 122 10.63 10.19 10.07
N ALA A 123 11.36 10.06 8.96
CA ALA A 123 11.50 11.12 7.96
C ALA A 123 10.16 11.44 7.27
N ILE A 124 9.41 10.42 6.81
CA ILE A 124 8.11 10.60 6.15
C ILE A 124 7.08 11.18 7.12
N ASN A 125 6.97 10.63 8.34
CA ASN A 125 6.02 11.16 9.33
C ASN A 125 6.31 12.62 9.68
N LYS A 126 7.59 12.98 9.86
CA LYS A 126 7.99 14.35 10.17
C LYS A 126 7.65 15.30 9.02
N TYR A 127 7.89 14.88 7.77
CA TYR A 127 7.55 15.67 6.59
C TYR A 127 6.03 15.87 6.49
N GLN A 128 5.24 14.80 6.58
CA GLN A 128 3.77 14.87 6.50
C GLN A 128 3.17 15.75 7.60
N LEU A 129 3.68 15.67 8.84
CA LEU A 129 3.27 16.55 9.93
C LEU A 129 3.57 18.03 9.65
N SER A 130 4.74 18.33 9.08
CA SER A 130 5.11 19.72 8.77
C SER A 130 4.25 20.34 7.66
N VAL A 131 3.88 19.54 6.65
CA VAL A 131 3.00 19.99 5.55
C VAL A 131 1.60 20.30 6.09
N LEU A 132 1.01 19.37 6.85
CA LEU A 132 -0.31 19.58 7.47
C LEU A 132 -0.32 20.79 8.41
N GLN A 133 0.76 21.01 9.16
CA GLN A 133 0.88 22.18 10.04
C GLN A 133 0.90 23.49 9.25
N SER A 134 1.60 23.53 8.11
CA SER A 134 1.64 24.72 7.25
C SER A 134 0.29 25.03 6.61
N GLU A 135 -0.44 24.00 6.16
CA GLU A 135 -1.78 24.16 5.58
C GLU A 135 -2.75 24.69 6.63
N LEU A 136 -2.75 24.12 7.83
CA LEU A 136 -3.61 24.55 8.93
C LEU A 136 -3.33 26.01 9.33
N LEU A 137 -2.06 26.40 9.46
CA LEU A 137 -1.69 27.79 9.76
C LEU A 137 -2.15 28.76 8.67
N SER A 138 -2.04 28.38 7.40
CA SER A 138 -2.51 29.22 6.30
C SER A 138 -4.03 29.46 6.33
N GLU A 139 -4.81 28.48 6.78
CA GLU A 139 -6.25 28.63 6.95
C GLU A 139 -6.56 29.55 8.14
N PHE A 140 -5.84 29.41 9.26
CA PHE A 140 -5.98 30.34 10.40
C PHE A 140 -5.64 31.79 10.03
N ASP A 141 -4.61 32.03 9.21
CA ASP A 141 -4.25 33.37 8.74
C ASP A 141 -5.35 33.98 7.87
N LYS A 142 -5.99 33.19 7.00
CA LYS A 142 -7.15 33.62 6.21
C LYS A 142 -8.32 34.02 7.12
N PHE A 143 -8.62 33.22 8.14
CA PHE A 143 -9.68 33.54 9.10
C PHE A 143 -9.36 34.79 9.90
N ALA A 144 -8.13 34.95 10.39
CA ALA A 144 -7.69 36.13 11.11
C ALA A 144 -7.82 37.40 10.24
N PHE A 145 -7.41 37.32 8.97
CA PHE A 145 -7.57 38.42 8.02
C PHE A 145 -9.04 38.80 7.79
N LEU A 146 -9.93 37.81 7.66
CA LEU A 146 -11.37 38.04 7.51
C LEU A 146 -11.96 38.71 8.75
N ILE A 147 -11.61 38.23 9.96
CA ILE A 147 -12.04 38.85 11.21
C ILE A 147 -11.54 40.30 11.28
N TYR A 148 -10.25 40.54 11.02
CA TYR A 148 -9.67 41.88 11.07
C TYR A 148 -10.30 42.84 10.05
N LYS A 149 -10.55 42.37 8.82
CA LYS A 149 -11.26 43.12 7.78
C LYS A 149 -12.69 43.45 8.20
N SER A 150 -13.37 42.52 8.86
CA SER A 150 -14.73 42.72 9.38
C SER A 150 -14.75 43.80 10.46
N TYR A 151 -13.84 43.72 11.44
CA TYR A 151 -13.68 44.76 12.46
C TYR A 151 -13.34 46.13 11.86
N LEU A 152 -12.47 46.19 10.85
CA LEU A 152 -12.13 47.45 10.19
C LEU A 152 -13.34 48.09 9.49
N VAL A 153 -14.18 47.29 8.81
CA VAL A 153 -15.41 47.76 8.15
C VAL A 153 -16.42 48.29 9.17
N VAL A 154 -16.58 47.60 10.30
CA VAL A 154 -17.44 48.08 11.41
C VAL A 154 -16.91 49.40 11.97
N CYS A 155 -15.62 49.49 12.30
CA CYS A 155 -15.02 50.72 12.81
C CYS A 155 -15.12 51.90 11.82
N MET A 156 -14.96 51.65 10.51
CA MET A 156 -15.13 52.69 9.48
C MET A 156 -16.59 53.11 9.27
N GLY A 157 -17.55 52.19 9.43
CA GLY A 157 -18.99 52.48 9.41
C GLY A 157 -19.40 53.42 10.55
N PHE A 158 -18.95 53.14 11.78
CA PHE A 158 -19.18 54.01 12.94
C PHE A 158 -18.58 55.42 12.78
N CYS A 159 -17.41 55.55 12.15
CA CYS A 159 -16.83 56.87 11.86
C CYS A 159 -17.66 57.69 10.86
N LYS A 160 -18.30 57.06 9.87
CA LYS A 160 -19.17 57.76 8.91
C LYS A 160 -20.45 58.27 9.57
N ASP A 161 -21.10 57.48 10.42
CA ASP A 161 -22.35 57.87 11.09
C ASP A 161 -22.16 58.97 12.15
N ILE A 162 -20.96 59.07 12.75
CA ILE A 162 -20.61 60.18 13.65
C ILE A 162 -20.38 61.48 12.88
N PHE A 163 -19.87 61.42 11.64
CA PHE A 163 -19.62 62.60 10.81
C PHE A 163 -20.87 63.14 10.09
N THR A 164 -21.82 62.30 9.69
CA THR A 164 -23.07 62.74 9.02
C THR A 164 -24.12 63.30 9.97
N LYS A 165 -24.05 63.04 11.29
CA LYS A 165 -24.94 63.64 12.30
C LYS A 165 -24.45 64.99 12.83
N ARG A 166 -23.36 65.55 12.29
CA ARG A 166 -22.72 66.79 12.76
C ARG A 166 -22.64 67.90 11.71
N LEU A 167 -23.39 67.78 10.63
CA LEU A 167 -23.70 68.84 9.65
C LEU A 167 -25.21 69.11 9.68
#